data_AF-A0A7C5F995-F1
#
_entry.id   AF-A0A7C5F995-F1
#
_cell.length_a   1.000
_cell.length_b   1.000
_cell.length_c   1.000
_cell.angle_alpha   90.00
_cell.angle_beta   90.00
_cell.angle_gamma   90.00
#
_symmetry.space_group_name_H-M   'P 1'
#
loop_
_entity.id
_entity.type
_entity.pdbx_description
1 polymer ?
#
loop_
_entity_poly.entity_id
_entity_poly.type
_entity_poly.pdbx_seq_one_letter_code
_entity_poly.pdbx_strand_id
1 'polypeptide(L)'
;MHLSELIKIPNEKITIGIGCGKGSKKLIEKSITQARKVAKIDCKIIENEDTIVDLLFRKEIDCAIRGTLPSSTLIQLLRKKTNKKVLRAALLEDAYKRAFLLSPVGIDEGNSIREKKKIIKLCNALLSKFGIKPKVGILSKGRLEDYSRGCAIARSLSESESLVEFANRNHIFAKHHGILLEDALNDSNCIIAPDGVSGNLIFRSIYFAGNGCALGAIALDLLPSLIYLDTSRAKNNYADSILFSVSLATVFRHAALSAHS
;
A
#
# COMPACT_ATOMS: atom_id res chain seq x y z
N MET A 1 -14.77 2.54 0.75
CA MET A 1 -14.76 1.25 1.48
C MET A 1 -14.47 1.54 2.95
N HIS A 2 -14.69 0.58 3.84
CA HIS A 2 -14.33 0.66 5.25
C HIS A 2 -13.16 -0.27 5.56
N LEU A 3 -12.35 0.08 6.56
CA LEU A 3 -11.20 -0.74 6.97
C LEU A 3 -11.62 -2.15 7.44
N SER A 4 -12.81 -2.31 8.02
CA SER A 4 -13.32 -3.60 8.47
C SER A 4 -13.43 -4.63 7.33
N GLU A 5 -13.70 -4.20 6.10
CA GLU A 5 -13.76 -5.06 4.91
C GLU A 5 -12.39 -5.66 4.54
N LEU A 6 -11.30 -5.02 5.01
CA LEU A 6 -9.91 -5.38 4.72
C LEU A 6 -9.23 -6.15 5.86
N ILE A 7 -9.90 -6.36 6.99
CA ILE A 7 -9.35 -7.10 8.13
C ILE A 7 -10.00 -8.47 8.22
N LYS A 8 -9.30 -9.49 7.72
CA LYS A 8 -9.69 -10.91 7.77
C LYS A 8 -8.75 -11.64 8.72
N ILE A 9 -9.24 -12.05 9.88
CA ILE A 9 -8.44 -12.71 10.91
C ILE A 9 -8.63 -14.23 10.82
N PRO A 10 -7.56 -15.01 10.59
CA PRO A 10 -7.65 -16.47 10.51
C PRO A 10 -7.63 -17.08 11.91
N ASN A 11 -8.08 -18.33 12.01
CA ASN A 11 -7.91 -19.15 13.22
C ASN A 11 -6.49 -19.71 13.37
N GLU A 12 -5.71 -19.68 12.30
CA GLU A 12 -4.33 -20.15 12.22
C GLU A 12 -3.35 -19.11 12.75
N LYS A 13 -2.17 -19.60 13.17
CA LYS A 13 -1.07 -18.74 13.60
C LYS A 13 -0.31 -18.18 12.39
N ILE A 14 -0.14 -16.86 12.32
CA ILE A 14 0.67 -16.17 11.31
C ILE A 14 1.99 -15.70 11.93
N THR A 15 3.11 -15.96 11.26
CA THR A 15 4.46 -15.53 11.67
C THR A 15 4.84 -14.23 10.98
N ILE A 16 5.18 -13.21 11.75
CA ILE A 16 5.39 -11.85 11.26
C ILE A 16 6.79 -11.40 11.68
N GLY A 17 7.58 -10.89 10.72
CA GLY A 17 8.80 -10.14 11.03
C GLY A 17 8.48 -8.65 11.11
N ILE A 18 8.83 -7.99 12.21
CA ILE A 18 8.68 -6.54 12.35
C ILE A 18 10.02 -5.88 12.66
N GLY A 19 10.38 -4.90 11.83
CA GLY A 19 11.61 -4.15 11.99
C GLY A 19 11.58 -3.21 13.21
N CYS A 20 12.64 -3.22 13.99
CA CYS A 20 12.78 -2.40 15.20
C CYS A 20 14.13 -1.67 15.21
N GLY A 21 14.10 -0.39 14.87
CA GLY A 21 15.24 0.50 15.06
C GLY A 21 15.51 0.81 16.53
N LYS A 22 16.69 1.38 16.80
CA LYS A 22 17.13 1.78 18.15
C LYS A 22 16.06 2.59 18.88
N GLY A 23 15.84 2.27 20.16
CA GLY A 23 14.87 2.96 21.02
C GLY A 23 13.39 2.64 20.76
N SER A 24 13.06 1.77 19.80
CA SER A 24 11.66 1.48 19.43
C SER A 24 11.07 0.23 20.07
N LYS A 25 11.88 -0.57 20.78
CA LYS A 25 11.49 -1.91 21.26
C LYS A 25 10.19 -1.91 22.08
N LYS A 26 10.08 -1.03 23.06
CA LYS A 26 8.88 -0.90 23.92
C LYS A 26 7.61 -0.57 23.12
N LEU A 27 7.73 0.28 22.10
CA LEU A 27 6.63 0.65 21.20
C LEU A 27 6.17 -0.56 20.37
N ILE A 28 7.12 -1.31 19.81
CA ILE A 28 6.86 -2.51 19.01
C ILE A 28 6.22 -3.61 19.88
N GLU A 29 6.78 -3.88 21.06
CA GLU A 29 6.22 -4.87 22.01
C GLU A 29 4.79 -4.53 22.45
N LYS A 30 4.51 -3.25 22.72
CA LYS A 30 3.15 -2.78 23.03
C LYS A 30 2.20 -3.01 21.85
N SER A 31 2.64 -2.71 20.63
CA SER A 31 1.86 -2.91 19.41
C SER A 31 1.54 -4.40 19.17
N ILE A 32 2.53 -5.27 19.35
CA ILE A 32 2.37 -6.74 19.27
C ILE A 32 1.37 -7.22 20.32
N THR A 33 1.50 -6.76 21.57
CA THR A 33 0.60 -7.15 22.66
C THR A 33 -0.85 -6.79 22.35
N GLN A 34 -1.09 -5.62 21.75
CA GLN A 34 -2.43 -5.22 21.33
C GLN A 34 -2.96 -6.08 20.18
N ALA A 35 -2.15 -6.33 19.15
CA ALA A 35 -2.56 -7.18 18.02
C ALA A 35 -2.85 -8.63 18.44
N ARG A 36 -2.10 -9.17 19.42
CA ARG A 36 -2.34 -10.51 20.00
C ARG A 36 -3.70 -10.68 20.68
N LYS A 37 -4.34 -9.59 21.10
CA LYS A 37 -5.70 -9.64 21.65
C LYS A 37 -6.75 -9.97 20.58
N VAL A 38 -6.40 -9.78 19.31
CA VAL A 38 -7.33 -9.91 18.17
C VAL A 38 -6.96 -11.09 17.28
N ALA A 39 -5.67 -11.35 17.06
CA ALA A 39 -5.20 -12.38 16.13
C ALA A 39 -4.13 -13.30 16.75
N LYS A 40 -4.10 -14.57 16.33
CA LYS A 40 -3.05 -15.52 16.70
C LYS A 40 -1.79 -15.24 15.87
N ILE A 41 -0.82 -14.55 16.48
CA ILE A 41 0.41 -14.13 15.80
C ILE A 41 1.67 -14.58 16.52
N ASP A 42 2.65 -15.03 15.74
CA ASP A 42 4.06 -15.03 16.12
C ASP A 42 4.71 -13.75 15.61
N CYS A 43 5.42 -13.02 16.45
CA CYS A 43 6.11 -11.81 16.02
C CYS A 43 7.59 -11.91 16.36
N LYS A 44 8.42 -11.88 15.31
CA LYS A 44 9.87 -11.77 15.41
C LYS A 44 10.23 -10.28 15.32
N ILE A 45 10.75 -9.71 16.41
CA ILE A 45 11.31 -8.35 16.43
C ILE A 45 12.71 -8.42 15.84
N ILE A 46 12.95 -7.67 14.76
CA ILE A 46 14.19 -7.77 13.98
C ILE A 46 14.85 -6.40 13.92
N GLU A 47 16.10 -6.29 14.37
CA GLU A 47 16.82 -5.01 14.47
C GLU A 47 17.70 -4.72 13.24
N ASN A 48 17.70 -5.61 12.25
CA ASN A 48 18.55 -5.54 11.06
C ASN A 48 17.76 -5.74 9.76
N GLU A 49 18.01 -4.87 8.77
CA GLU A 49 17.33 -4.83 7.48
C GLU A 49 17.59 -6.07 6.60
N ASP A 50 18.81 -6.60 6.59
CA ASP A 50 19.14 -7.82 5.83
C ASP A 50 18.41 -9.03 6.41
N THR A 51 18.40 -9.17 7.74
CA THR A 51 17.73 -10.30 8.42
C THR A 51 16.23 -10.36 8.11
N ILE A 52 15.52 -9.23 8.11
CA ILE A 52 14.08 -9.25 7.78
C ILE A 52 13.82 -9.64 6.33
N VAL A 53 14.66 -9.20 5.40
CA VAL A 53 14.57 -9.59 3.98
C VAL A 53 14.90 -11.07 3.82
N ASP A 54 15.95 -11.57 4.48
CA ASP A 54 16.36 -12.98 4.44
C ASP A 54 15.26 -13.90 4.93
N LEU A 55 14.70 -13.62 6.11
CA LEU A 55 13.62 -14.41 6.70
C LEU A 55 12.37 -14.41 5.80
N LEU A 56 12.05 -13.27 5.17
CA LEU A 56 10.92 -13.17 4.25
C LEU A 56 11.12 -14.04 3.00
N PHE A 57 12.32 -13.99 2.41
CA PHE A 57 12.65 -14.78 1.22
C PHE A 57 12.72 -16.28 1.49
N ARG A 58 13.23 -16.67 2.66
CA ARG A 58 13.29 -18.07 3.11
C ARG A 58 11.93 -18.61 3.58
N LYS A 59 10.88 -17.76 3.58
CA LYS A 59 9.54 -18.08 4.09
C LYS A 59 9.54 -18.52 5.56
N GLU A 60 10.51 -18.03 6.35
CA GLU A 60 10.56 -18.22 7.80
C GLU A 60 9.66 -17.23 8.56
N ILE A 61 9.12 -16.25 7.84
CA ILE A 61 8.03 -15.35 8.22
C ILE A 61 7.05 -15.29 7.04
N ASP A 62 5.76 -15.15 7.33
CA ASP A 62 4.70 -15.06 6.33
C ASP A 62 4.57 -13.67 5.75
N CYS A 63 4.86 -12.66 6.58
CA CYS A 63 4.86 -11.27 6.17
C CYS A 63 5.89 -10.47 6.97
N ALA A 64 6.36 -9.40 6.34
CA ALA A 64 7.31 -8.46 6.91
C ALA A 64 6.68 -7.07 7.01
N ILE A 65 6.93 -6.40 8.14
CA ILE A 65 6.55 -5.01 8.39
C ILE A 65 7.83 -4.23 8.64
N ARG A 66 8.03 -3.11 7.96
CA ARG A 66 9.21 -2.26 8.15
C ARG A 66 9.40 -1.85 9.61
N GLY A 67 8.30 -1.52 10.28
CA GLY A 67 8.31 -0.91 11.60
C GLY A 67 9.11 0.38 11.59
N THR A 68 10.10 0.50 12.48
CA THR A 68 10.92 1.71 12.62
C THR A 68 12.27 1.64 11.90
N LEU A 69 12.56 0.56 11.17
CA LEU A 69 13.79 0.48 10.37
C LEU A 69 13.81 1.50 9.21
N PRO A 70 14.99 1.93 8.74
CA PRO A 70 15.15 2.75 7.54
C PRO A 70 14.50 2.16 6.29
N SER A 71 13.61 2.93 5.65
CA SER A 71 12.94 2.52 4.38
C SER A 71 13.93 2.37 3.24
N SER A 72 14.85 3.32 3.07
CA SER A 72 15.78 3.36 1.93
C SER A 72 16.59 2.07 1.82
N THR A 73 17.16 1.61 2.93
CA THR A 73 17.95 0.38 3.00
C THR A 73 17.09 -0.84 2.66
N LEU A 74 15.94 -0.99 3.30
CA LEU A 74 15.04 -2.13 3.07
C LEU A 74 14.53 -2.21 1.63
N ILE A 75 14.10 -1.08 1.08
CA ILE A 75 13.62 -1.02 -0.30
C ILE A 75 14.75 -1.36 -1.29
N GLN A 76 15.98 -0.90 -1.04
CA GLN A 76 17.14 -1.27 -1.86
C GLN A 76 17.45 -2.77 -1.79
N LEU A 77 17.43 -3.37 -0.59
CA LEU A 77 17.64 -4.81 -0.41
C LEU A 77 16.56 -5.63 -1.12
N LEU A 78 15.29 -5.24 -0.98
CA LEU A 78 14.18 -5.88 -1.70
C LEU A 78 14.35 -5.78 -3.22
N ARG A 79 14.70 -4.59 -3.74
CA ARG A 79 14.97 -4.41 -5.18
C ARG A 79 16.10 -5.31 -5.66
N LYS A 80 17.22 -5.35 -4.92
CA LYS A 80 18.39 -6.18 -5.24
C LYS A 80 18.06 -7.66 -5.27
N LYS A 81 17.36 -8.17 -4.26
CA LYS A 81 17.03 -9.60 -4.18
C LYS A 81 15.94 -10.05 -5.15
N THR A 82 14.98 -9.19 -5.45
CA THR A 82 13.85 -9.55 -6.33
C THR A 82 14.13 -9.28 -7.81
N ASN A 83 15.14 -8.45 -8.12
CA ASN A 83 15.32 -7.84 -9.43
C ASN A 83 14.05 -7.15 -9.97
N LYS A 84 13.24 -6.60 -9.05
CA LYS A 84 12.01 -5.87 -9.36
C LYS A 84 12.10 -4.44 -8.82
N LYS A 85 11.34 -3.54 -9.45
CA LYS A 85 10.95 -2.29 -8.79
C LYS A 85 10.02 -2.60 -7.61
N VAL A 86 9.94 -1.67 -6.67
CA VAL A 86 9.02 -1.76 -5.53
C VAL A 86 8.03 -0.61 -5.66
N LEU A 87 6.90 -0.86 -6.33
CA LEU A 87 5.79 0.07 -6.40
C LEU A 87 4.89 -0.13 -5.17
N ARG A 88 4.55 0.96 -4.48
CA ARG A 88 3.81 0.88 -3.22
C ARG A 88 2.42 1.51 -3.31
N ALA A 89 1.46 0.89 -2.63
CA ALA A 89 0.15 1.49 -2.35
C ALA A 89 -0.06 1.59 -0.83
N ALA A 90 -0.24 2.80 -0.33
CA ALA A 90 -0.63 3.05 1.07
C ALA A 90 -2.12 2.76 1.27
N LEU A 91 -2.47 1.95 2.28
CA LEU A 91 -3.84 1.86 2.76
C LEU A 91 -4.08 2.96 3.80
N LEU A 92 -4.98 3.87 3.46
CA LEU A 92 -5.34 5.03 4.26
C LEU A 92 -6.81 4.98 4.66
N GLU A 93 -7.12 5.61 5.79
CA GLU A 93 -8.47 6.01 6.19
C GLU A 93 -8.44 7.50 6.54
N ASP A 94 -9.34 8.29 5.98
CA ASP A 94 -9.41 9.71 6.31
C ASP A 94 -10.20 10.00 7.60
N ALA A 95 -10.29 11.28 7.98
CA ALA A 95 -11.05 11.70 9.16
C ALA A 95 -12.55 11.33 9.09
N TYR A 96 -13.09 11.09 7.89
CA TYR A 96 -14.49 10.71 7.64
C TYR A 96 -14.69 9.19 7.59
N LYS A 97 -13.69 8.39 7.99
CA LYS A 97 -13.76 6.92 7.98
C LYS A 97 -13.91 6.29 6.60
N ARG A 98 -13.48 7.02 5.56
CA ARG A 98 -13.37 6.49 4.20
C ARG A 98 -12.00 5.87 4.02
N ALA A 99 -11.97 4.55 3.82
CA ALA A 99 -10.75 3.83 3.49
C ALA A 99 -10.52 3.78 1.98
N PHE A 100 -9.26 3.93 1.56
CA PHE A 100 -8.84 3.88 0.16
C PHE A 100 -7.36 3.49 0.03
N LEU A 101 -6.98 2.92 -1.12
CA LEU A 101 -5.58 2.75 -1.50
C LEU A 101 -5.06 4.03 -2.16
N LEU A 102 -3.86 4.48 -1.85
CA LEU A 102 -3.16 5.59 -2.50
C LEU A 102 -1.85 5.09 -3.11
N SER A 103 -1.63 5.33 -4.41
CA SER A 103 -0.40 4.94 -5.09
C SER A 103 -0.11 5.86 -6.28
N PRO A 104 1.14 6.05 -6.72
CA PRO A 104 2.38 5.74 -6.00
C PRO A 104 2.54 6.57 -4.71
N VAL A 105 3.39 6.15 -3.79
CA VAL A 105 3.70 6.92 -2.56
C VAL A 105 5.20 7.08 -2.29
N GLY A 106 6.05 6.35 -3.01
CA GLY A 106 7.48 6.61 -3.06
C GLY A 106 7.84 7.66 -4.06
N ILE A 107 8.73 8.59 -3.69
CA ILE A 107 9.16 9.71 -4.52
C ILE A 107 9.72 9.30 -5.90
N ASP A 108 10.24 8.08 -6.02
CA ASP A 108 10.84 7.53 -7.23
C ASP A 108 9.91 6.56 -8.00
N GLU A 109 8.63 6.47 -7.61
CA GLU A 109 7.64 5.56 -8.18
C GLU A 109 6.62 6.29 -9.08
N GLY A 110 6.10 5.59 -10.09
CA GLY A 110 5.02 6.09 -10.96
C GLY A 110 5.47 7.17 -11.94
N ASN A 111 6.77 7.24 -12.23
CA ASN A 111 7.37 8.22 -13.13
C ASN A 111 7.13 7.93 -14.62
N SER A 112 6.47 6.80 -14.93
CA SER A 112 6.08 6.45 -16.30
C SER A 112 4.64 5.95 -16.35
N ILE A 113 3.98 6.18 -17.48
CA ILE A 113 2.66 5.62 -17.75
C ILE A 113 2.64 4.09 -17.63
N ARG A 114 3.75 3.40 -17.96
CA ARG A 114 3.88 1.94 -17.82
C ARG A 114 3.79 1.52 -16.36
N GLU A 115 4.45 2.24 -15.46
CA GLU A 115 4.36 1.97 -14.02
C GLU A 115 2.96 2.24 -13.48
N LYS A 116 2.32 3.36 -13.85
CA LYS A 116 0.95 3.65 -13.42
C LYS A 116 -0.06 2.62 -13.93
N LYS A 117 0.06 2.17 -15.18
CA LYS A 117 -0.72 1.04 -15.72
C LYS A 117 -0.51 -0.24 -14.89
N LYS A 118 0.73 -0.51 -14.47
CA LYS A 118 1.05 -1.65 -13.60
C LYS A 118 0.43 -1.52 -12.21
N ILE A 119 0.53 -0.34 -11.59
CA ILE A 119 -0.09 -0.03 -10.29
C ILE A 119 -1.61 -0.27 -10.36
N ILE A 120 -2.29 0.26 -11.38
CA ILE A 120 -3.75 0.07 -11.55
C ILE A 120 -4.10 -1.43 -11.57
N LYS A 121 -3.38 -2.23 -12.35
CA LYS A 121 -3.59 -3.69 -12.41
C LYS A 121 -3.36 -4.37 -11.07
N LEU A 122 -2.29 -4.00 -10.36
CA LEU A 122 -1.94 -4.59 -9.07
C LEU A 122 -2.94 -4.21 -7.96
N CYS A 123 -3.36 -2.95 -7.90
CA CYS A 123 -4.41 -2.49 -6.97
C CYS A 123 -5.75 -3.17 -7.26
N ASN A 124 -6.13 -3.31 -8.53
CA ASN A 124 -7.32 -4.05 -8.94
C ASN A 124 -7.26 -5.52 -8.47
N ALA A 125 -6.13 -6.20 -8.70
CA ALA A 125 -5.92 -7.57 -8.26
C ALA A 125 -5.99 -7.69 -6.72
N LEU A 126 -5.36 -6.77 -6.00
CA LEU A 126 -5.39 -6.73 -4.55
C LEU A 126 -6.81 -6.56 -4.00
N LEU A 127 -7.55 -5.54 -4.44
CA LEU A 127 -8.92 -5.29 -3.96
C LEU A 127 -9.86 -6.44 -4.31
N SER A 128 -9.71 -7.02 -5.50
CA SER A 128 -10.49 -8.19 -5.93
C SER A 128 -10.24 -9.40 -5.02
N LYS A 129 -9.00 -9.60 -4.54
CA LYS A 129 -8.69 -10.66 -3.56
C LYS A 129 -9.37 -10.45 -2.21
N PHE A 130 -9.68 -9.21 -1.86
CA PHE A 130 -10.52 -8.91 -0.70
C PHE A 130 -12.02 -9.08 -0.96
N GLY A 131 -12.45 -9.28 -2.21
CA GLY A 131 -13.87 -9.27 -2.61
C GLY A 131 -14.43 -7.86 -2.78
N ILE A 132 -13.56 -6.84 -2.84
CA ILE A 132 -13.94 -5.44 -2.96
C ILE A 132 -13.87 -5.06 -4.43
N LYS A 133 -14.97 -4.54 -4.99
CA LYS A 133 -14.98 -4.02 -6.36
C LYS A 133 -14.09 -2.77 -6.45
N PRO A 134 -13.02 -2.79 -7.25
CA PRO A 134 -12.13 -1.63 -7.38
C PRO A 134 -12.80 -0.52 -8.18
N LYS A 135 -12.70 0.70 -7.66
CA LYS A 135 -13.07 1.96 -8.31
C LYS A 135 -11.86 2.87 -8.27
N VAL A 136 -11.29 3.16 -9.44
CA VAL A 136 -10.00 3.85 -9.57
C VAL A 136 -10.22 5.33 -9.88
N GLY A 137 -9.80 6.21 -8.96
CA GLY A 137 -9.76 7.65 -9.17
C GLY A 137 -8.37 8.04 -9.64
N ILE A 138 -8.25 8.58 -10.85
CA ILE A 138 -6.98 9.01 -11.43
C ILE A 138 -6.86 10.52 -11.29
N LEU A 139 -5.79 10.96 -10.63
CA LEU A 139 -5.46 12.37 -10.44
C LEU A 139 -4.43 12.85 -11.48
N SER A 140 -4.50 14.13 -11.81
CA SER A 140 -3.53 14.85 -12.65
C SER A 140 -3.07 16.14 -11.95
N LYS A 141 -2.13 16.87 -12.57
CA LYS A 141 -1.52 18.10 -12.02
C LYS A 141 -2.36 19.37 -12.21
N GLY A 142 -3.62 19.26 -12.64
CA GLY A 142 -4.50 20.41 -12.88
C GLY A 142 -5.96 19.99 -12.94
N ARG A 143 -6.86 20.96 -13.05
CA ARG A 143 -8.26 20.68 -13.36
C ARG A 143 -8.41 20.25 -14.82
N LEU A 144 -9.57 19.71 -15.18
CA LEU A 144 -9.82 19.19 -16.52
C LEU A 144 -9.67 20.29 -17.60
N GLU A 145 -9.95 21.53 -17.23
CA GLU A 145 -9.86 22.72 -18.08
C GLU A 145 -8.45 23.32 -18.19
N ASP A 146 -7.47 22.83 -17.43
CA ASP A 146 -6.14 23.46 -17.30
C ASP A 146 -5.11 23.06 -18.38
N TYR A 147 -5.53 22.52 -19.53
CA TYR A 147 -4.61 22.11 -20.62
C TYR A 147 -3.67 23.24 -21.09
N SER A 148 -4.13 24.49 -21.08
CA SER A 148 -3.34 25.64 -21.52
C SER A 148 -2.36 26.17 -20.46
N ARG A 149 -2.36 25.63 -19.23
CA ARG A 149 -1.52 26.09 -18.10
C ARG A 149 -0.06 25.59 -18.16
N GLY A 150 0.37 25.06 -19.31
CA GLY A 150 1.75 24.68 -19.58
C GLY A 150 1.94 23.19 -19.85
N CYS A 151 3.05 22.85 -20.51
CA CYS A 151 3.30 21.52 -21.05
C CYS A 151 3.28 20.41 -19.98
N ALA A 152 3.74 20.71 -18.76
CA ALA A 152 3.75 19.74 -17.66
C ALA A 152 2.32 19.36 -17.20
N ILE A 153 1.41 20.33 -17.15
CA ILE A 153 0.01 20.12 -16.76
C ILE A 153 -0.73 19.39 -17.90
N ALA A 154 -0.59 19.88 -19.13
CA ALA A 154 -1.17 19.25 -20.32
C ALA A 154 -0.76 17.77 -20.44
N ARG A 155 0.54 17.48 -20.30
CA ARG A 155 1.06 16.10 -20.33
C ARG A 155 0.44 15.24 -19.22
N SER A 156 0.32 15.78 -18.01
CA SER A 156 -0.28 15.04 -16.90
C SER A 156 -1.76 14.74 -17.13
N LEU A 157 -2.51 15.64 -17.76
CA LEU A 157 -3.92 15.45 -18.11
C LEU A 157 -4.06 14.37 -19.19
N SER A 158 -3.36 14.50 -20.32
CA SER A 158 -3.38 13.50 -21.41
C SER A 158 -2.92 12.11 -20.95
N GLU A 159 -1.92 12.03 -20.08
CA GLU A 159 -1.48 10.76 -19.51
C GLU A 159 -2.58 10.12 -18.64
N SER A 160 -3.33 10.93 -17.90
CA SER A 160 -4.40 10.45 -17.02
C SER A 160 -5.64 10.00 -17.82
N GLU A 161 -5.97 10.67 -18.92
CA GLU A 161 -6.97 10.19 -19.90
C GLU A 161 -6.57 8.83 -20.47
N SER A 162 -5.30 8.69 -20.88
CA SER A 162 -4.74 7.43 -21.38
C SER A 162 -4.78 6.30 -20.34
N LEU A 163 -4.69 6.63 -19.04
CA LEU A 163 -4.82 5.68 -17.94
C LEU A 163 -6.28 5.26 -17.72
N VAL A 164 -7.25 6.17 -17.84
CA VAL A 164 -8.69 5.85 -17.79
C VAL A 164 -9.05 4.90 -18.93
N GLU A 165 -8.65 5.22 -20.16
CA GLU A 165 -8.88 4.35 -21.31
C GLU A 165 -8.29 2.96 -21.10
N PHE A 166 -7.04 2.90 -20.62
CA PHE A 166 -6.40 1.63 -20.32
C PHE A 166 -7.17 0.83 -19.28
N ALA A 167 -7.59 1.46 -18.17
CA ALA A 167 -8.34 0.79 -17.12
C ALA A 167 -9.67 0.23 -17.65
N ASN A 168 -10.43 1.05 -18.38
CA ASN A 168 -11.72 0.67 -18.95
C ASN A 168 -11.57 -0.48 -19.98
N ARG A 169 -10.54 -0.45 -20.84
CA ARG A 169 -10.22 -1.57 -21.76
C ARG A 169 -9.86 -2.87 -21.04
N ASN A 170 -9.43 -2.80 -19.78
CA ASN A 170 -9.14 -3.96 -18.93
C ASN A 170 -10.31 -4.26 -17.96
N HIS A 171 -11.51 -3.70 -18.21
CA HIS A 171 -12.71 -3.87 -17.37
C HIS A 171 -12.54 -3.39 -15.91
N ILE A 172 -11.67 -2.42 -15.69
CA ILE A 172 -11.45 -1.77 -14.39
C ILE A 172 -12.15 -0.42 -14.43
N PHE A 173 -13.10 -0.18 -13.53
CA PHE A 173 -13.77 1.11 -13.44
C PHE A 173 -12.77 2.20 -13.05
N ALA A 174 -12.61 3.20 -13.91
CA ALA A 174 -11.75 4.36 -13.62
C ALA A 174 -12.39 5.68 -14.04
N LYS A 175 -12.12 6.73 -13.26
CA LYS A 175 -12.57 8.10 -13.53
C LYS A 175 -11.40 9.07 -13.35
N HIS A 176 -11.28 10.03 -14.26
CA HIS A 176 -10.31 11.12 -14.15
C HIS A 176 -10.91 12.24 -13.30
N HIS A 177 -10.22 12.64 -12.22
CA HIS A 177 -10.69 13.66 -11.29
C HIS A 177 -9.90 14.98 -11.36
N GLY A 178 -8.93 15.08 -12.28
CA GLY A 178 -8.03 16.23 -12.30
C GLY A 178 -7.24 16.28 -11.01
N ILE A 179 -7.13 17.46 -10.42
CA ILE A 179 -6.48 17.68 -9.12
C ILE A 179 -7.42 17.47 -7.92
N LEU A 180 -8.72 17.25 -8.15
CA LEU A 180 -9.76 17.24 -7.11
C LEU A 180 -9.75 15.91 -6.34
N LEU A 181 -8.91 15.84 -5.31
CA LEU A 181 -8.78 14.68 -4.43
C LEU A 181 -10.09 14.40 -3.68
N GLU A 182 -10.79 15.45 -3.24
CA GLU A 182 -12.07 15.37 -2.53
C GLU A 182 -13.13 14.60 -3.32
N ASP A 183 -13.22 14.85 -4.63
CA ASP A 183 -14.14 14.15 -5.52
C ASP A 183 -13.68 12.73 -5.77
N ALA A 184 -12.37 12.53 -5.94
CA ALA A 184 -11.80 11.19 -6.12
C ALA A 184 -12.10 10.29 -4.90
N LEU A 185 -12.01 10.83 -3.68
CA LEU A 185 -12.32 10.09 -2.44
C LEU A 185 -13.81 9.79 -2.25
N ASN A 186 -14.70 10.57 -2.86
CA ASN A 186 -16.15 10.29 -2.86
C ASN A 186 -16.50 9.13 -3.80
N ASP A 187 -15.87 9.08 -4.97
CA ASP A 187 -16.25 8.14 -6.04
C ASP A 187 -15.42 6.83 -6.04
N SER A 188 -14.23 6.85 -5.43
CA SER A 188 -13.21 5.82 -5.63
C SER A 188 -12.66 5.23 -4.33
N ASN A 189 -12.18 3.98 -4.40
CA ASN A 189 -11.50 3.30 -3.28
C ASN A 189 -10.03 2.99 -3.59
N CYS A 190 -9.54 3.38 -4.78
CA CYS A 190 -8.15 3.36 -5.17
C CYS A 190 -7.80 4.65 -5.90
N ILE A 191 -6.87 5.42 -5.37
CA ILE A 191 -6.44 6.72 -5.89
C ILE A 191 -5.06 6.57 -6.52
N ILE A 192 -4.96 6.95 -7.80
CA ILE A 192 -3.71 7.00 -8.56
C ILE A 192 -3.25 8.45 -8.62
N ALA A 193 -2.18 8.77 -7.88
CA ALA A 193 -1.57 10.08 -7.89
C ALA A 193 -0.80 10.35 -9.20
N PRO A 194 -0.57 11.62 -9.58
CA PRO A 194 0.14 11.95 -10.82
C PRO A 194 1.55 11.38 -10.87
N ASP A 195 2.24 11.39 -9.73
CA ASP A 195 3.58 10.87 -9.49
C ASP A 195 3.81 10.58 -7.99
N GLY A 196 4.96 9.97 -7.69
CA GLY A 196 5.37 9.60 -6.35
C GLY A 196 5.47 10.76 -5.35
N VAL A 197 5.88 11.94 -5.80
CA VAL A 197 5.97 13.14 -4.95
C VAL A 197 4.57 13.60 -4.55
N SER A 198 3.67 13.69 -5.52
CA SER A 198 2.27 14.07 -5.29
C SER A 198 1.58 13.09 -4.34
N GLY A 199 1.76 11.79 -4.55
CA GLY A 199 1.21 10.76 -3.66
C GLY A 199 1.79 10.81 -2.25
N ASN A 200 3.09 11.13 -2.12
CA ASN A 200 3.70 11.33 -0.80
C ASN A 200 3.13 12.55 -0.08
N LEU A 201 2.93 13.67 -0.79
CA LEU A 201 2.30 14.87 -0.21
C LEU A 201 0.88 14.56 0.25
N ILE A 202 0.06 13.88 -0.55
CA ILE A 202 -1.30 13.46 -0.17
C ILE A 202 -1.26 12.57 1.08
N PHE A 203 -0.38 11.56 1.10
CA PHE A 203 -0.19 10.71 2.27
C PHE A 203 0.10 11.52 3.53
N ARG A 204 1.04 12.47 3.46
CA ARG A 204 1.41 13.31 4.60
C ARG A 204 0.28 14.22 5.03
N SER A 205 -0.44 14.82 4.08
CA SER A 205 -1.59 15.67 4.36
C SER A 205 -2.68 14.92 5.11
N ILE A 206 -2.99 13.68 4.72
CA ILE A 206 -4.05 12.90 5.36
C ILE A 206 -3.58 12.32 6.70
N TYR A 207 -2.42 11.65 6.72
CA TYR A 207 -1.95 10.92 7.90
C TYR A 207 -1.36 11.82 8.99
N PHE A 208 -0.56 12.84 8.62
CA PHE A 208 0.12 13.68 9.62
C PHE A 208 -0.64 14.97 9.94
N ALA A 209 -1.35 15.55 8.97
CA ALA A 209 -2.05 16.83 9.16
C ALA A 209 -3.57 16.70 9.27
N GLY A 210 -4.14 15.63 8.71
CA GLY A 210 -5.59 15.49 8.49
C GLY A 210 -6.29 14.54 9.46
N ASN A 211 -5.65 14.14 10.56
CA ASN A 211 -6.18 13.16 11.53
C ASN A 211 -6.62 11.81 10.92
N GLY A 212 -6.09 11.48 9.74
CA GLY A 212 -6.30 10.18 9.10
C GLY A 212 -5.44 9.08 9.73
N CYS A 213 -5.72 7.84 9.34
CA CYS A 213 -4.99 6.64 9.73
C CYS A 213 -4.29 6.02 8.51
N ALA A 214 -3.18 5.33 8.75
CA ALA A 214 -2.41 4.65 7.71
C ALA A 214 -1.98 3.26 8.19
N LEU A 215 -2.48 2.19 7.57
CA LEU A 215 -2.16 0.81 7.97
C LEU A 215 -0.81 0.33 7.42
N GLY A 216 -0.23 1.08 6.47
CA GLY A 216 1.03 0.77 5.82
C GLY A 216 0.92 0.78 4.30
N ALA A 217 2.07 0.83 3.64
CA ALA A 217 2.19 0.81 2.20
C ALA A 217 2.66 -0.55 1.70
N ILE A 218 1.80 -1.20 0.91
CA ILE A 218 2.00 -2.55 0.43
C ILE A 218 2.95 -2.51 -0.76
N ALA A 219 4.01 -3.32 -0.76
CA ALA A 219 4.85 -3.51 -1.93
C ALA A 219 4.15 -4.39 -2.98
N LEU A 220 3.39 -3.75 -3.87
CA LEU A 220 2.47 -4.40 -4.81
C LEU A 220 3.15 -5.42 -5.74
N ASP A 221 4.34 -5.10 -6.24
CA ASP A 221 5.09 -5.94 -7.19
C ASP A 221 5.64 -7.24 -6.60
N LEU A 222 5.62 -7.33 -5.26
CA LEU A 222 6.11 -8.48 -4.51
C LEU A 222 4.99 -9.49 -4.24
N LEU A 223 3.72 -9.05 -4.30
CA LEU A 223 2.58 -9.93 -4.13
C LEU A 223 2.41 -10.89 -5.31
N PRO A 224 1.86 -12.10 -5.09
CA PRO A 224 1.55 -12.69 -3.77
C PRO A 224 2.78 -13.34 -3.10
N SER A 225 3.93 -13.38 -3.79
CA SER A 225 5.09 -14.18 -3.38
C SER A 225 5.72 -13.73 -2.05
N LEU A 226 5.79 -12.42 -1.81
CA LEU A 226 6.32 -11.83 -0.58
C LEU A 226 5.38 -10.72 -0.11
N ILE A 227 4.94 -10.80 1.15
CA ILE A 227 4.07 -9.80 1.75
C ILE A 227 4.93 -8.85 2.57
N TYR A 228 5.12 -7.63 2.06
CA TYR A 228 5.87 -6.59 2.74
C TYR A 228 5.04 -5.31 2.89
N LEU A 229 4.94 -4.81 4.12
CA LEU A 229 4.32 -3.54 4.48
C LEU A 229 5.37 -2.52 4.90
N ASP A 230 5.47 -1.44 4.14
CA ASP A 230 6.25 -0.27 4.48
C ASP A 230 5.44 0.70 5.36
N THR A 231 5.78 0.77 6.64
CA THR A 231 5.08 1.60 7.63
C THR A 231 5.86 2.86 7.96
N SER A 232 5.21 3.99 8.24
CA SER A 232 5.94 5.17 8.72
C SER A 232 6.59 4.93 10.09
N ARG A 233 7.85 5.37 10.25
CA ARG A 233 8.60 5.29 11.53
C ARG A 233 7.99 6.18 12.61
N ALA A 234 7.22 7.19 12.19
CA ALA A 234 6.55 8.13 13.07
C ALA A 234 5.20 7.61 13.61
N LYS A 235 4.82 6.35 13.29
CA LYS A 235 3.64 5.72 13.89
C LYS A 235 3.85 5.50 15.38
N ASN A 236 2.86 5.90 16.17
CA ASN A 236 2.82 5.68 17.63
C ASN A 236 2.24 4.32 18.02
N ASN A 237 1.81 3.53 17.04
CA ASN A 237 1.27 2.18 17.21
C ASN A 237 1.31 1.44 15.87
N TYR A 238 1.68 0.15 15.89
CA TYR A 238 1.74 -0.72 14.71
C TYR A 238 0.71 -1.86 14.75
N ALA A 239 -0.17 -1.92 15.76
CA ALA A 239 -1.15 -2.99 15.90
C ALA A 239 -2.06 -3.10 14.65
N ASP A 240 -2.47 -1.96 14.09
CA ASP A 240 -3.25 -1.88 12.85
C ASP A 240 -2.52 -2.49 11.64
N SER A 241 -1.22 -2.22 11.53
CA SER A 241 -0.34 -2.69 10.46
C SER A 241 -0.08 -4.19 10.59
N ILE A 242 0.05 -4.67 11.84
CA ILE A 242 0.17 -6.09 12.17
C ILE A 242 -1.10 -6.84 11.79
N LEU A 243 -2.28 -6.34 12.18
CA LEU A 243 -3.55 -6.97 11.82
C LEU A 243 -3.79 -6.94 10.31
N PHE A 244 -3.37 -5.87 9.64
CA PHE A 244 -3.46 -5.80 8.19
C PHE A 244 -2.51 -6.79 7.50
N SER A 245 -1.28 -6.98 8.01
CA SER A 245 -0.35 -7.97 7.46
C SER A 245 -0.85 -9.41 7.64
N VAL A 246 -1.52 -9.71 8.77
CA VAL A 246 -2.24 -10.97 9.00
C VAL A 246 -3.34 -11.17 7.96
N SER A 247 -4.12 -10.12 7.72
CA SER A 247 -5.20 -10.16 6.73
C SER A 247 -4.68 -10.43 5.31
N LEU A 248 -3.60 -9.76 4.90
CA LEU A 248 -2.93 -10.02 3.64
C LEU A 248 -2.43 -11.47 3.55
N ALA A 249 -1.75 -11.97 4.59
CA ALA A 249 -1.26 -13.35 4.63
C ALA A 249 -2.41 -14.35 4.49
N THR A 250 -3.54 -14.10 5.15
CA THR A 250 -4.74 -14.94 5.06
C THR A 250 -5.28 -14.99 3.64
N VAL A 251 -5.50 -13.83 3.03
CA VAL A 251 -6.09 -13.73 1.68
C VAL A 251 -5.18 -14.35 0.61
N PHE A 252 -3.86 -14.20 0.75
CA PHE A 252 -2.92 -14.73 -0.24
C PHE A 252 -2.50 -16.19 0.00
N ARG A 253 -2.58 -16.72 1.23
CA ARG A 253 -2.39 -18.16 1.50
C ARG A 253 -3.54 -19.01 0.92
N HIS A 254 -4.79 -18.61 1.15
CA HIS A 254 -5.95 -19.39 0.68
C HIS A 254 -5.98 -19.53 -0.85
N ALA A 255 -5.50 -18.51 -1.57
CA ALA A 255 -5.42 -18.54 -3.03
C ALA A 255 -4.45 -19.59 -3.59
N ALA A 256 -3.42 -19.98 -2.83
CA ALA A 256 -2.45 -21.01 -3.25
C ALA A 256 -3.02 -22.43 -3.08
N LEU A 257 -3.93 -22.63 -2.11
CA LEU A 257 -4.59 -23.92 -1.86
C LEU A 257 -5.71 -24.19 -2.87
N SER A 258 -6.48 -23.17 -3.25
CA SER A 258 -7.57 -23.27 -4.24
C SER A 258 -7.10 -23.34 -5.71
N ALA A 259 -5.81 -23.17 -5.98
CA ALA A 259 -5.23 -23.35 -7.31
C ALA A 259 -4.73 -24.79 -7.56
N HIS A 260 -4.81 -25.66 -6.54
CA HIS A 260 -4.42 -27.06 -6.56
C HIS A 260 -5.59 -28.03 -6.28
N SER A 261 -6.82 -27.53 -6.33
CA SER A 261 -8.09 -28.26 -6.22
C SER A 261 -8.90 -28.06 -7.49
#